data_AF-A0A497JIY2-F1
#
_entry.id   AF-A0A497JIY2-F1
#
_cell.length_a   1.000
_cell.length_b   1.000
_cell.length_c   1.000
_cell.angle_alpha   90.00
_cell.angle_beta   90.00
_cell.angle_gamma   90.00
#
_symmetry.space_group_name_H-M   'P 1'
#
loop_
_entity.id
_entity.type
_entity.pdbx_description
1 polymer ?
#
loop_
_entity_poly.entity_id
_entity_poly.type
_entity_poly.pdbx_seq_one_letter_code
_entity_poly.pdbx_strand_id
1 'polypeptide(L)'
;MPSRKEAKYLGYALIFAALLILGATFAFVLMINTPMIRGLPETREVLDCGNDERCFRDAALLCRKAKMVYVLEGVNGKVEFLYECLGRTDNYCIFRKTLKRVVVNNEEKKIAEKPKICRVPADNTELLNVLFDMDLEEKFCE
;
A
#
# COMPACT_ATOMS: atom_id res chain seq x y z
N MET A 1 26.19 28.91 52.71
CA MET A 1 27.15 28.44 51.68
C MET A 1 26.81 26.99 51.37
N PRO A 2 26.38 26.65 50.14
CA PRO A 2 26.03 25.27 49.80
C PRO A 2 27.26 24.37 49.96
N SER A 3 27.05 23.19 50.54
CA SER A 3 28.14 22.24 50.80
C SER A 3 28.73 21.76 49.47
N ARG A 4 30.06 21.52 49.41
CA ARG A 4 30.74 20.99 48.20
C ARG A 4 30.08 19.71 47.64
N LYS A 5 29.32 18.97 48.47
CA LYS A 5 28.54 17.80 48.07
C LYS A 5 27.27 18.20 47.30
N GLU A 6 26.53 19.21 47.75
CA GLU A 6 25.30 19.70 47.12
C GLU A 6 25.56 20.30 45.73
N ALA A 7 26.67 21.03 45.57
CA ALA A 7 27.07 21.58 44.27
C ALA A 7 27.36 20.49 43.23
N LYS A 8 27.89 19.34 43.66
CA LYS A 8 28.10 18.19 42.76
C LYS A 8 26.77 17.56 42.32
N TYR A 9 25.81 17.41 43.24
CA TYR A 9 24.48 16.87 42.90
C TYR A 9 23.71 17.82 41.96
N LEU A 10 23.83 19.13 42.16
CA LEU A 10 23.24 20.11 41.25
C LEU A 10 23.85 20.01 39.84
N GLY A 11 25.17 19.81 39.75
CA GLY A 11 25.85 19.58 38.47
C GLY A 11 25.34 18.32 37.75
N TYR A 12 25.17 17.21 38.46
CA TYR A 12 24.60 15.98 37.89
C TYR A 12 23.16 16.16 37.43
N ALA A 13 22.34 16.89 38.20
CA ALA A 13 20.96 17.19 37.84
C ALA A 13 20.86 18.02 36.55
N LEU A 14 21.75 19.01 36.38
CA LEU A 14 21.81 19.83 35.17
C LEU A 14 22.25 19.03 33.94
N ILE A 15 23.24 18.14 34.08
CA ILE A 15 23.68 17.26 33.00
C ILE A 15 22.56 16.31 32.58
N PHE A 16 21.85 15.73 33.56
CA PHE A 16 20.73 14.83 33.29
C PHE A 16 19.58 15.55 32.55
N ALA A 17 19.24 16.76 32.96
CA ALA A 17 18.23 17.57 32.27
C ALA A 17 18.63 17.89 30.82
N ALA A 18 19.90 18.23 30.56
CA ALA A 18 20.39 18.48 29.21
C ALA A 18 20.29 17.23 28.32
N LEU A 19 20.63 16.04 28.85
CA LEU A 19 20.51 14.78 28.13
C LEU A 19 19.05 14.44 27.80
N LEU A 20 18.10 14.70 28.70
CA LEU A 20 16.68 14.51 28.44
C LEU A 20 16.17 15.40 27.31
N ILE A 21 16.58 16.68 27.28
CA ILE A 21 16.19 17.61 26.21
C ILE A 21 16.79 17.18 24.86
N LEU A 22 18.06 16.76 24.84
CA LEU A 22 18.72 16.22 23.63
C LEU A 22 18.02 14.95 23.12
N GLY A 23 17.67 14.03 24.02
CA GLY A 23 16.92 12.81 23.65
C GLY A 23 15.53 13.11 23.10
N ALA A 24 14.80 14.02 23.74
CA ALA A 24 13.45 14.42 23.31
C ALA A 24 13.47 15.13 21.95
N THR A 25 14.42 16.03 21.72
CA THR A 25 14.58 16.70 20.42
C THR A 25 14.96 15.72 19.32
N PHE A 26 15.87 14.78 19.58
CA PHE A 26 16.21 13.72 18.62
C PHE A 26 15.01 12.84 18.28
N ALA A 27 14.23 12.40 19.28
CA ALA A 27 13.02 11.62 19.06
C ALA A 27 11.96 12.41 18.27
N PHE A 28 11.79 13.70 18.54
CA PHE A 28 10.87 14.58 17.82
C PHE A 28 11.28 14.76 16.35
N VAL A 29 12.58 14.99 16.09
CA VAL A 29 13.13 15.06 14.73
C VAL A 29 12.92 13.75 14.00
N LEU A 30 13.12 12.60 14.66
CA LEU A 30 12.81 11.29 14.09
C LEU A 30 11.32 11.13 13.81
N MET A 31 10.41 11.57 14.67
CA MET A 31 8.96 11.50 14.41
C MET A 31 8.51 12.39 13.23
N ILE A 32 9.19 13.51 12.98
CA ILE A 32 8.88 14.40 11.84
C ILE A 32 9.50 13.89 10.54
N ASN A 33 10.72 13.35 10.60
CA ASN A 33 11.49 12.93 9.42
C ASN A 33 11.39 11.45 9.11
N THR A 34 10.88 10.63 10.03
CA THR A 34 10.25 9.39 9.57
C THR A 34 9.09 9.87 8.72
N PRO A 35 9.07 9.56 7.40
CA PRO A 35 7.79 9.54 6.75
C PRO A 35 6.98 8.61 7.67
N MET A 36 5.91 9.14 8.28
CA MET A 36 4.79 8.26 8.64
C MET A 36 4.71 7.30 7.48
N ILE A 37 4.76 6.00 7.73
CA ILE A 37 4.42 5.02 6.71
C ILE A 37 3.00 5.42 6.30
N ARG A 38 2.95 6.27 5.28
CA ARG A 38 1.78 7.02 4.85
C ARG A 38 1.06 6.00 4.02
N GLY A 39 -0.05 5.51 4.55
CA GLY A 39 -1.05 4.82 3.75
C GLY A 39 -1.02 3.31 3.84
N LEU A 40 -1.41 2.77 4.99
CA LEU A 40 -2.42 1.73 4.93
C LEU A 40 -3.76 2.36 5.30
N PRO A 41 -4.61 2.69 4.30
CA PRO A 41 -5.97 3.14 4.57
C PRO A 41 -6.69 2.11 5.43
N GLU A 42 -7.22 2.56 6.57
CA GLU A 42 -7.89 1.74 7.59
C GLU A 42 -9.29 1.26 7.17
N THR A 43 -9.68 1.53 5.92
CA THR A 43 -10.86 0.95 5.27
C THR A 43 -10.41 0.30 3.97
N ARG A 44 -9.99 -0.95 4.07
CA ARG A 44 -9.73 -1.81 2.90
C ARG A 44 -11.08 -2.17 2.30
N GLU A 45 -11.49 -1.42 1.29
CA GLU A 45 -12.69 -1.76 0.52
C GLU A 45 -12.31 -2.90 -0.42
N VAL A 46 -12.86 -4.09 -0.14
CA VAL A 46 -12.71 -5.27 -1.01
C VAL A 46 -13.95 -5.28 -1.91
N LEU A 47 -13.73 -5.11 -3.21
CA LEU A 47 -14.76 -5.20 -4.23
C LEU A 47 -14.65 -6.57 -4.90
N ASP A 48 -15.68 -7.40 -4.72
CA ASP A 48 -15.84 -8.65 -5.47
C ASP A 48 -16.54 -8.33 -6.79
N CYS A 49 -15.74 -8.10 -7.83
CA CYS A 49 -16.24 -7.62 -9.11
C CYS A 49 -16.59 -8.76 -10.08
N GLY A 50 -16.16 -9.99 -9.83
CA GLY A 50 -16.36 -11.11 -10.77
C GLY A 50 -15.87 -10.76 -12.18
N ASN A 51 -16.83 -10.60 -13.11
CA ASN A 51 -16.62 -10.15 -14.51
C ASN A 51 -17.34 -8.81 -14.83
N ASP A 52 -17.76 -8.02 -13.84
CA ASP A 52 -18.49 -6.76 -14.09
C ASP A 52 -17.52 -5.60 -14.37
N GLU A 53 -17.36 -5.25 -15.64
CA GLU A 53 -16.54 -4.13 -16.12
C GLU A 53 -16.79 -2.81 -15.37
N ARG A 54 -18.04 -2.55 -14.95
CA ARG A 54 -18.36 -1.31 -14.22
C ARG A 54 -17.74 -1.29 -12.83
N CYS A 55 -17.73 -2.43 -12.14
CA CYS A 55 -17.10 -2.57 -10.83
C CYS A 55 -15.58 -2.35 -10.90
N PHE A 56 -14.91 -2.82 -11.95
CA PHE A 56 -13.48 -2.56 -12.17
C PHE A 56 -13.19 -1.10 -12.48
N ARG A 57 -14.06 -0.45 -13.27
CA ARG A 57 -13.97 0.99 -13.51
C ARG A 57 -14.09 1.77 -12.20
N ASP A 58 -15.03 1.41 -11.34
CA ASP A 58 -15.22 2.05 -10.04
C ASP A 58 -14.04 1.82 -9.10
N ALA A 59 -13.48 0.60 -9.08
CA ALA A 59 -12.28 0.28 -8.33
C ALA A 59 -11.07 1.11 -8.76
N ALA A 60 -10.90 1.35 -10.06
CA ALA A 60 -9.85 2.21 -10.57
C ALA A 60 -10.09 3.70 -10.25
N LEU A 61 -11.34 4.16 -10.27
CA LEU A 61 -11.69 5.49 -9.80
C LEU A 61 -11.41 5.67 -8.30
N LEU A 62 -11.62 4.61 -7.49
CA LEU A 62 -11.25 4.60 -6.08
C LEU A 62 -9.73 4.60 -5.88
N CYS A 63 -8.99 3.83 -6.69
CA CYS A 63 -7.52 3.88 -6.73
C CYS A 63 -7.00 5.28 -7.07
N ARG A 64 -7.63 5.97 -8.05
CA ARG A 64 -7.36 7.38 -8.38
C ARG A 64 -7.54 8.33 -7.21
N LYS A 65 -8.43 8.02 -6.27
CA LYS A 65 -8.68 8.79 -5.05
C LYS A 65 -7.75 8.39 -3.88
N ALA A 66 -6.68 7.62 -4.16
CA ALA A 66 -5.72 7.11 -3.19
C ALA A 66 -6.38 6.23 -2.10
N LYS A 67 -7.52 5.60 -2.42
CA LYS A 67 -8.10 4.57 -1.57
C LYS A 67 -7.48 3.23 -1.97
N MET A 68 -6.97 2.50 -0.98
CA MET A 68 -6.46 1.15 -1.17
C MET A 68 -7.66 0.23 -1.38
N VAL A 69 -7.83 -0.22 -2.62
CA VAL A 69 -8.92 -1.10 -3.05
C VAL A 69 -8.33 -2.42 -3.49
N TYR A 70 -8.98 -3.50 -3.05
CA TYR A 70 -8.71 -4.85 -3.50
C TYR A 70 -9.82 -5.27 -4.45
N VAL A 71 -9.46 -5.61 -5.68
CA VAL A 71 -10.42 -6.13 -6.66
C VAL A 71 -10.21 -7.61 -6.82
N LEU A 72 -11.27 -8.39 -6.62
CA LEU A 72 -11.29 -9.80 -6.98
C LEU A 72 -11.89 -9.94 -8.38
N GLU A 73 -11.07 -10.40 -9.30
CA GLU A 73 -11.49 -10.83 -10.63
C GLU A 73 -11.75 -12.33 -10.60
N GLY A 74 -12.91 -12.76 -11.07
CA GLY A 74 -13.30 -14.16 -11.09
C GLY A 74 -13.50 -14.66 -12.51
N VAL A 75 -12.46 -15.16 -13.18
CA VAL A 75 -12.58 -15.68 -14.54
C VAL A 75 -13.31 -17.03 -14.49
N ASN A 76 -14.57 -17.04 -14.95
CA ASN A 76 -15.43 -18.22 -15.05
C ASN A 76 -15.57 -19.00 -13.74
N GLY A 77 -15.43 -18.35 -12.59
CA GLY A 77 -15.45 -18.98 -11.26
C GLY A 77 -14.29 -19.94 -10.98
N LYS A 78 -13.27 -19.97 -11.86
CA LYS A 78 -12.14 -20.90 -11.79
C LYS A 78 -10.82 -20.21 -11.46
N VAL A 79 -10.65 -18.94 -11.75
CA VAL A 79 -9.39 -18.22 -11.50
C VAL A 79 -9.72 -16.93 -10.77
N GLU A 80 -9.03 -16.68 -9.65
CA GLU A 80 -9.16 -15.44 -8.89
C GLU A 80 -7.88 -14.64 -8.90
N PHE A 81 -7.95 -13.41 -9.40
CA PHE A 81 -6.88 -12.43 -9.30
C PHE A 81 -7.22 -11.37 -8.25
N LEU A 82 -6.20 -10.91 -7.53
CA LEU A 82 -6.28 -9.81 -6.58
C LEU A 82 -5.51 -8.62 -7.16
N TYR A 83 -6.19 -7.51 -7.41
CA TYR A 83 -5.55 -6.24 -7.78
C TYR A 83 -5.50 -5.32 -6.57
N GLU A 84 -4.30 -4.93 -6.16
CA GLU A 84 -4.05 -3.99 -5.07
C GLU A 84 -3.54 -2.66 -5.64
N CYS A 85 -4.26 -1.57 -5.41
CA CYS A 85 -3.78 -0.24 -5.79
C CYS A 85 -2.61 0.19 -4.89
N LEU A 86 -1.42 0.37 -5.48
CA LEU A 86 -0.21 0.80 -4.77
C LEU A 86 -0.04 2.32 -4.78
N GLY A 87 -0.64 3.01 -5.74
CA GLY A 87 -0.53 4.46 -5.87
C GLY A 87 -0.85 4.95 -7.27
N ARG A 88 -0.64 6.25 -7.47
CA ARG A 88 -0.83 6.91 -8.77
C ARG A 88 0.28 7.90 -9.06
N THR A 89 0.48 8.14 -10.35
CA THR A 89 1.18 9.31 -10.91
C THR A 89 0.15 10.15 -11.68
N ASP A 90 0.58 11.25 -12.29
CA ASP A 90 -0.32 12.09 -13.09
C ASP A 90 -0.89 11.36 -14.32
N ASN A 91 -0.17 10.34 -14.81
CA ASN A 91 -0.49 9.64 -16.06
C ASN A 91 -0.89 8.18 -15.86
N TYR A 92 -0.55 7.55 -14.72
CA TYR A 92 -0.72 6.12 -14.50
C TYR A 92 -1.20 5.78 -13.08
N CYS A 93 -2.06 4.78 -12.97
CA CYS A 93 -2.35 4.05 -11.74
C CYS A 93 -1.45 2.81 -11.64
N ILE A 94 -0.90 2.56 -10.46
CA ILE A 94 -0.01 1.43 -10.21
C ILE A 94 -0.80 0.38 -9.43
N PHE A 95 -0.98 -0.78 -10.03
CA PHE A 95 -1.64 -1.93 -9.42
C PHE A 95 -0.66 -3.07 -9.23
N ARG A 96 -0.82 -3.81 -8.14
CA ARG A 96 -0.20 -5.12 -7.96
C ARG A 96 -1.23 -6.18 -8.26
N LYS A 97 -1.04 -6.95 -9.34
CA LYS A 97 -1.86 -8.11 -9.68
C LYS A 97 -1.24 -9.35 -9.05
N THR A 98 -2.02 -10.07 -8.25
CA THR A 98 -1.59 -11.31 -7.59
C THR A 98 -2.58 -12.40 -7.93
N LEU A 99 -2.12 -13.52 -8.50
CA LEU A 99 -2.96 -14.70 -8.65
C LEU A 99 -3.21 -15.30 -7.26
N LYS A 100 -4.48 -15.30 -6.84
CA LYS A 100 -4.86 -15.74 -5.49
C LYS A 100 -5.23 -17.21 -5.47
N ARG A 101 -6.02 -17.64 -6.46
CA ARG A 101 -6.61 -18.98 -6.49
C ARG A 101 -6.84 -19.46 -7.91
N VAL A 102 -6.62 -20.76 -8.13
CA VAL A 102 -7.11 -21.47 -9.31
C VAL A 102 -7.87 -22.72 -8.87
N VAL A 103 -9.10 -22.88 -9.33
CA VAL A 103 -9.93 -24.06 -9.12
C VAL A 103 -9.85 -24.95 -10.35
N VAL A 104 -9.23 -26.11 -10.21
CA VAL A 104 -9.13 -27.13 -11.26
C VAL A 104 -9.85 -28.38 -10.76
N ASN A 105 -10.82 -28.90 -11.51
CA ASN A 105 -11.58 -30.11 -11.14
C ASN A 105 -12.26 -30.04 -9.75
N ASN A 106 -12.84 -28.90 -9.39
CA ASN A 106 -13.43 -28.62 -8.06
C ASN A 106 -12.45 -28.68 -6.88
N GLU A 107 -11.15 -28.77 -7.14
CA GLU A 107 -10.11 -28.63 -6.13
C GLU A 107 -9.48 -27.23 -6.21
N GLU A 108 -9.42 -26.56 -5.07
CA GLU A 108 -8.73 -25.29 -4.92
C GLU A 108 -7.22 -25.52 -4.90
N LYS A 109 -6.52 -24.99 -5.90
CA LYS A 109 -5.06 -24.92 -5.95
C LYS A 109 -4.61 -23.50 -5.66
N LYS A 110 -3.90 -23.33 -4.56
CA LYS A 110 -3.14 -22.10 -4.29
C LYS A 110 -1.91 -22.10 -5.18
N ILE A 111 -1.81 -21.10 -6.04
CA ILE A 111 -0.64 -20.92 -6.91
C ILE A 111 0.20 -19.81 -6.30
N ALA A 112 1.44 -20.12 -5.95
CA ALA A 112 2.42 -19.13 -5.49
C ALA A 112 3.07 -18.46 -6.71
N GLU A 113 2.28 -17.74 -7.49
CA GLU A 113 2.80 -16.90 -8.56
C GLU A 113 3.39 -15.62 -7.96
N LYS A 114 4.48 -15.12 -8.54
CA LYS A 114 5.02 -13.83 -8.13
C LYS A 114 4.01 -12.74 -8.48
N PRO A 115 3.74 -11.79 -7.56
CA PRO A 115 2.88 -10.67 -7.89
C PRO A 115 3.52 -9.81 -8.98
N LYS A 116 2.71 -9.42 -9.97
CA LYS A 116 3.12 -8.53 -11.06
C LYS A 116 2.73 -7.09 -10.74
N ILE A 117 3.54 -6.13 -11.17
CA ILE A 117 3.25 -4.70 -11.03
C ILE A 117 2.78 -4.16 -12.37
N CYS A 118 1.52 -3.78 -12.44
CA CYS A 118 0.88 -3.22 -13.61
C CYS A 118 0.82 -1.69 -13.52
N ARG A 119 1.35 -1.01 -14.55
CA ARG A 119 1.24 0.43 -14.71
C ARG A 119 0.15 0.72 -15.73
N VAL A 120 -1.04 1.04 -15.24
CA VAL A 120 -2.21 1.23 -16.08
C VAL A 120 -2.40 2.72 -16.34
N PRO A 121 -2.62 3.16 -17.59
CA PRO A 121 -2.93 4.55 -17.88
C PRO A 121 -4.11 5.05 -17.05
N ALA A 122 -4.04 6.30 -16.58
CA ALA A 122 -5.10 6.90 -15.80
C ALA A 122 -6.36 7.18 -16.65
N ASP A 123 -6.26 7.20 -17.98
CA ASP A 123 -7.43 7.31 -18.85
C ASP A 123 -8.36 6.11 -18.64
N ASN A 124 -9.62 6.38 -18.29
CA ASN A 124 -10.62 5.38 -17.91
C ASN A 124 -10.93 4.38 -19.04
N THR A 125 -10.62 4.75 -20.29
CA THR A 125 -10.96 3.94 -21.47
C THR A 125 -9.92 2.84 -21.71
N GLU A 126 -8.64 3.16 -21.53
CA GLU A 126 -7.55 2.18 -21.67
C GLU A 126 -7.41 1.28 -20.44
N LEU A 127 -7.80 1.79 -19.27
CA LEU A 127 -7.68 1.06 -18.01
C LEU A 127 -8.46 -0.26 -18.00
N LEU A 128 -9.67 -0.28 -18.56
CA LEU A 128 -10.44 -1.52 -18.67
C LEU A 128 -9.77 -2.49 -19.65
N ASN A 129 -9.31 -1.99 -20.79
CA ASN A 129 -8.69 -2.83 -21.80
C ASN A 129 -7.42 -3.52 -21.26
N VAL A 130 -6.60 -2.82 -20.48
CA VAL A 130 -5.39 -3.41 -19.87
C VAL A 130 -5.71 -4.43 -18.77
N LEU A 131 -6.78 -4.24 -18.01
CA LEU A 131 -7.15 -5.16 -16.92
C LEU A 131 -7.79 -6.46 -17.44
N PHE A 132 -8.40 -6.44 -18.63
CA PHE A 132 -9.14 -7.59 -19.17
C PHE A 132 -8.50 -8.24 -20.41
N ASP A 133 -7.58 -7.58 -21.09
CA ASP A 133 -6.89 -8.13 -22.26
C ASP A 133 -5.54 -8.73 -21.86
N MET A 134 -5.44 -10.07 -21.94
CA MET A 134 -4.22 -10.82 -21.63
C MET A 134 -3.03 -10.41 -22.51
N ASP A 135 -3.27 -9.96 -23.75
CA ASP A 135 -2.21 -9.53 -24.66
C ASP A 135 -1.68 -8.12 -24.33
N LEU A 136 -2.49 -7.32 -23.62
CA LEU A 136 -2.07 -6.02 -23.09
C LEU A 136 -1.36 -6.17 -21.74
N GLU A 137 -1.66 -7.22 -20.95
CA GLU A 137 -0.99 -7.46 -19.66
C GLU A 137 0.54 -7.47 -19.80
N GLU A 138 1.10 -8.16 -20.80
CA GLU A 138 2.56 -8.22 -21.02
C GLU A 138 3.19 -6.86 -21.38
N LYS A 139 2.40 -5.90 -21.88
CA LYS A 139 2.90 -4.55 -22.21
C LYS A 139 2.93 -3.61 -21.02
N PHE A 140 2.06 -3.83 -20.04
CA PHE A 140 1.86 -2.90 -18.92
C PHE A 140 2.26 -3.46 -17.56
N CYS A 141 2.48 -4.77 -17.45
CA CYS A 141 2.81 -5.46 -16.21
C CYS A 141 4.23 -6.06 -16.24
N GLU A 142 5.01 -5.80 -15.20
CA GLU A 142 6.35 -6.34 -14.93
C GLU A 142 6.36 -7.31 -13.75
#